data_AF-A0A6L5HNS2-F1
#
_entry.id   AF-A0A6L5HNS2-F1
#
_cell.length_a   1.000
_cell.length_b   1.000
_cell.length_c   1.000
_cell.angle_alpha   90.00
_cell.angle_beta   90.00
_cell.angle_gamma   90.00
#
_symmetry.space_group_name_H-M   'P 1'
#
loop_
_entity.id
_entity.type
_entity.pdbx_description
1 polymer ?
#
loop_
_entity_poly.entity_id
_entity_poly.type
_entity_poly.pdbx_seq_one_letter_code
_entity_poly.pdbx_strand_id
1 'polypeptide(L)' 'DVLDTKTRELISIAVAITTRCVGCIAAHTDAAIKAGASREEVAATLATAISLNAGAAYIYSLRALEAYDTLKK' A
#
# COMPACT_ATOMS: atom_id res chain seq x y z
N ASP A 1 16.28 14.01 -1.13
CA ASP A 1 15.93 12.86 -0.29
C ASP A 1 16.30 11.58 -1.04
N VAL A 2 16.73 10.51 -0.36
CA VAL A 2 17.28 9.31 -1.02
C VAL A 2 16.17 8.43 -1.63
N LEU A 3 14.98 8.45 -1.03
CA LEU A 3 13.77 7.82 -1.55
C LEU A 3 12.81 8.91 -2.00
N ASP A 4 12.37 8.84 -3.25
CA ASP A 4 11.31 9.71 -3.76
C ASP A 4 9.98 9.46 -3.02
N THR A 5 9.05 10.40 -3.14
CA THR A 5 7.77 10.34 -2.42
C THR A 5 7.01 9.05 -2.74
N LYS A 6 6.94 8.66 -4.02
CA LYS A 6 6.27 7.43 -4.46
C LYS A 6 6.85 6.20 -3.78
N THR A 7 8.16 6.03 -3.80
CA THR A 7 8.85 4.89 -3.18
C THR A 7 8.59 4.86 -1.68
N ARG A 8 8.62 6.02 -1.01
CA ARG A 8 8.36 6.11 0.42
C ARG A 8 6.94 5.68 0.78
N GLU A 9 5.95 6.14 0.02
CA GLU A 9 4.55 5.77 0.28
C GLU A 9 4.29 4.29 0.00
N LEU A 10 4.91 3.71 -1.03
CA LEU A 10 4.83 2.26 -1.28
C LEU A 10 5.42 1.45 -0.12
N ILE A 11 6.54 1.88 0.46
CA ILE A 11 7.10 1.25 1.67
C ILE A 11 6.14 1.42 2.86
N SER A 12 5.60 2.62 3.06
CA SER A 12 4.63 2.89 4.13
C SER A 12 3.39 2.00 4.04
N ILE A 13 2.88 1.74 2.82
CA ILE A 13 1.76 0.80 2.59
C ILE A 13 2.14 -0.62 3.06
N ALA A 14 3.32 -1.13 2.68
CA ALA A 14 3.77 -2.46 3.13
C ALA A 14 3.89 -2.57 4.66
N VAL A 15 4.40 -1.51 5.31
CA VAL A 15 4.50 -1.45 6.78
C VAL A 15 3.11 -1.35 7.42
N ALA A 16 2.20 -0.55 6.86
CA ALA A 16 0.83 -0.38 7.35
C ALA A 16 0.03 -1.70 7.29
N ILE A 17 0.23 -2.50 6.24
CA ILE A 17 -0.35 -3.85 6.12
C ILE A 17 0.22 -4.78 7.20
N THR A 18 1.54 -4.77 7.38
CA THR A 18 2.23 -5.62 8.37
C THR A 18 1.79 -5.29 9.79
N THR A 19 1.61 -4.01 10.10
CA THR A 19 1.15 -3.49 11.39
C THR A 19 -0.36 -3.46 11.54
N ARG A 20 -1.12 -3.82 10.48
CA ARG A 20 -2.59 -3.89 10.46
C ARG A 20 -3.28 -2.56 10.76
N CYS A 21 -2.64 -1.44 10.41
CA CYS A 21 -3.16 -0.11 10.63
C CYS A 21 -4.06 0.33 9.46
N VAL A 22 -5.38 0.12 9.57
CA VAL A 22 -6.34 0.46 8.50
C VAL A 22 -6.30 1.94 8.11
N GLY A 23 -6.18 2.86 9.08
CA GLY A 23 -6.06 4.29 8.81
C GLY A 23 -4.78 4.63 8.04
N CYS A 24 -3.66 3.97 8.39
CA CYS A 24 -2.39 4.15 7.70
C CYS A 24 -2.45 3.62 6.27
N ILE A 25 -3.10 2.47 6.04
CA ILE A 25 -3.31 1.91 4.70
C ILE A 25 -4.02 2.95 3.82
N ALA A 26 -5.15 3.50 4.29
CA ALA A 26 -5.90 4.48 3.51
C ALA A 26 -5.09 5.77 3.24
N ALA A 27 -4.44 6.32 4.26
CA ALA A 27 -3.67 7.57 4.14
C ALA A 27 -2.47 7.44 3.19
N HIS A 28 -1.70 6.36 3.32
CA HIS A 28 -0.51 6.15 2.50
C HIS A 28 -0.86 5.67 1.08
N THR A 29 -1.98 4.97 0.88
CA THR A 29 -2.50 4.69 -0.47
C THR A 29 -2.92 5.96 -1.20
N ASP A 30 -3.62 6.89 -0.53
CA ASP A 30 -3.96 8.20 -1.11
C ASP A 30 -2.71 9.02 -1.49
N ALA A 31 -1.73 9.07 -0.57
CA ALA A 31 -0.46 9.75 -0.82
C ALA A 31 0.34 9.13 -1.97
N ALA A 32 0.37 7.79 -2.08
CA ALA A 32 1.01 7.08 -3.18
C ALA A 32 0.35 7.41 -4.53
N ILE A 33 -0.98 7.46 -4.59
CA ILE A 33 -1.72 7.85 -5.81
C ILE A 33 -1.35 9.27 -6.23
N LYS A 34 -1.34 10.22 -5.29
CA LYS A 34 -0.92 11.61 -5.53
C LYS A 34 0.53 11.72 -6.00
N ALA A 35 1.39 10.80 -5.56
CA ALA A 35 2.78 10.67 -6.01
C ALA A 35 2.94 9.93 -7.35
N GLY A 36 1.84 9.53 -7.99
CA GLY A 36 1.85 8.88 -9.30
C GLY A 36 2.05 7.36 -9.27
N ALA A 37 1.80 6.71 -8.12
CA ALA A 37 1.86 5.25 -8.04
C ALA A 37 0.83 4.59 -8.97
N SER A 38 1.29 3.60 -9.74
CA SER A 38 0.45 2.79 -10.59
C SER A 38 -0.25 1.68 -9.80
N ARG A 39 -1.27 1.06 -10.40
CA ARG A 39 -1.98 -0.05 -9.77
C ARG A 39 -1.08 -1.27 -9.63
N GLU A 40 -0.21 -1.47 -10.61
CA GLU A 40 0.78 -2.54 -10.67
C GLU A 40 1.84 -2.37 -9.57
N GLU A 41 2.28 -1.14 -9.32
CA GLU A 41 3.22 -0.85 -8.22
C GLU A 41 2.59 -1.15 -6.86
N VAL A 42 1.34 -0.71 -6.64
CA VAL A 42 0.59 -1.03 -5.41
C VAL A 42 0.40 -2.55 -5.29
N ALA A 43 0.02 -3.24 -6.36
CA ALA A 43 -0.11 -4.71 -6.36
C ALA A 43 1.20 -5.43 -6.03
N ALA A 44 2.35 -4.96 -6.55
CA ALA A 44 3.66 -5.51 -6.23
C ALA A 44 4.04 -5.30 -4.75
N THR A 45 3.70 -4.13 -4.18
CA THR A 45 3.86 -3.86 -2.74
C THR A 45 3.02 -4.82 -1.91
N LEU A 46 1.77 -5.06 -2.29
CA LEU A 46 0.86 -5.99 -1.61
C LEU A 46 1.37 -7.42 -1.64
N ALA A 47 1.84 -7.88 -2.79
CA ALA A 47 2.45 -9.20 -2.95
C ALA A 47 3.66 -9.36 -2.02
N THR A 48 4.51 -8.34 -1.95
CA THR A 48 5.69 -8.31 -1.07
C THR A 48 5.28 -8.42 0.42
N ALA A 49 4.28 -7.65 0.85
CA ALA A 49 3.77 -7.72 2.21
C ALA A 49 3.17 -9.10 2.55
N ILE A 50 2.47 -9.73 1.60
CA ILE A 50 1.93 -11.09 1.73
C ILE A 50 3.04 -12.12 1.86
N SER A 51 4.10 -12.03 1.05
CA SER A 51 5.24 -12.95 1.12
C SER A 51 5.93 -12.98 2.49
N LEU A 52 5.87 -11.89 3.25
CA LEU A 52 6.51 -11.80 4.57
C LEU A 52 5.60 -12.20 5.75
N ASN A 53 4.28 -12.20 5.59
CA ASN A 53 3.33 -12.36 6.70
C ASN A 53 2.18 -13.34 6.41
N ALA A 54 2.25 -14.06 5.28
CA ALA A 54 1.30 -15.05 4.79
C ALA A 54 -0.18 -14.59 4.95
N GLY A 55 -0.99 -15.35 5.68
CA GLY A 55 -2.44 -15.12 5.77
C GLY A 55 -2.84 -13.81 6.44
N ALA A 56 -2.02 -13.27 7.35
CA ALA A 56 -2.33 -12.02 8.04
C ALA A 56 -2.25 -10.82 7.08
N ALA A 57 -1.25 -10.76 6.20
CA ALA A 57 -1.14 -9.68 5.23
C ALA A 57 -2.17 -9.78 4.11
N TYR A 58 -2.64 -10.99 3.74
CA TYR A 58 -3.62 -11.16 2.66
C TYR A 58 -4.90 -10.33 2.85
N ILE A 59 -5.49 -10.37 4.06
CA ILE A 59 -6.72 -9.63 4.37
C ILE A 59 -6.53 -8.11 4.29
N TYR A 60 -5.41 -7.60 4.80
CA TYR A 60 -5.13 -6.16 4.78
C TYR A 60 -4.66 -5.68 3.41
N SER A 61 -4.07 -6.56 2.60
CA SER A 61 -3.73 -6.26 1.22
C SER A 61 -4.97 -6.00 0.36
N LEU A 62 -6.06 -6.75 0.56
CA LEU A 62 -7.31 -6.47 -0.14
C LEU A 62 -7.86 -5.08 0.18
N ARG A 63 -7.74 -4.64 1.44
CA ARG A 63 -8.18 -3.30 1.87
C ARG A 63 -7.39 -2.18 1.22
N ALA A 64 -6.09 -2.37 1.00
CA ALA A 64 -5.26 -1.40 0.29
C ALA A 64 -5.65 -1.28 -1.19
N LEU A 65 -5.96 -2.41 -1.84
CA LEU A 65 -6.42 -2.41 -3.23
C LEU A 65 -7.79 -1.74 -3.39
N GLU A 66 -8.73 -2.03 -2.48
CA GLU A 66 -10.04 -1.35 -2.42
C GLU A 66 -9.90 0.16 -2.21
N ALA A 67 -9.00 0.59 -1.33
CA ALA A 67 -8.71 2.00 -1.11
C ALA A 67 -8.20 2.67 -2.40
N TYR A 68 -7.28 2.01 -3.12
CA TYR A 68 -6.77 2.53 -4.39
C TYR A 68 -7.87 2.69 -5.44
N ASP A 69 -8.67 1.64 -5.65
CA ASP A 69 -9.71 1.62 -6.66
C ASP A 69 -10.86 2.62 -6.30
N THR A 70 -11.07 2.92 -5.02
CA THR A 70 -12.07 3.91 -4.56
C THR A 70 -11.60 5.35 -4.77
N LEU A 71 -10.32 5.64 -4.48
CA LEU A 71 -9.77 6.99 -4.47
C LEU A 71 -9.39 7.51 -5.86
N LYS A 72 -9.06 6.62 -6.80
CA LYS A 72 -8.61 6.98 -8.16
C LYS A 72 -9.76 7.24 -9.16
N LYS A 73 -10.99 7.46 -8.69
CA LYS A 73 -12.10 7.95 -9.54
C LYS A 73 -11.85 9.38 -9.98
#